data_AF-N6TNG2-F1
#
_entry.id   AF-N6TNG2-F1
#
_cell.length_a   1.000
_cell.length_b   1.000
_cell.length_c   1.000
_cell.angle_alpha   90.00
_cell.angle_beta   90.00
_cell.angle_gamma   90.00
#
_symmetry.space_group_name_H-M   'P 1'
#
loop_
_entity.id
_entity.type
_entity.pdbx_description
1 polymer ?
#
loop_
_entity_poly.entity_id
_entity_poly.type
_entity_poly.pdbx_seq_one_letter_code
_entity_poly.pdbx_strand_id
1 'polypeptide(L)'
;MLQKYQEDLRLNFLNWCAVAKEVGGADGKHTKDWGKHYGETLNVLLRDMLNDILGVQDKTTDTIQILLQKLQRLCEALKEPMPNIGADGLCLYEEQKRLQNYIAKWESVLNLKIQELKKFEKKYLTLCKSLGEEPRLKWEYPRMPIADALHTYECSIQQLETTLFERHERFCHLKAVIAEHVEQLHYKPTCEFEKKVLSDAIVEFTQNNMAQLECFAAELEKIKQSIEDDIAHLRSRIEDLWNMIETDLKYRDDFRTLHAGSSLDVVEKLREELRRCEVLKKENIQDFVEKLRSRLEELWRKCHCAESVKSSFTCFYSDCYTEDLLDLHEIEIDKWEKYYKDNKQLIQLVEKHKELWQAVRVLEENASATNRYKNRGGNLLQEEKERNKLSKLIPKLEADIFALCEEYKNNNSGASFTTFGQTPEATIQYMHEKRDIDRRMKLSARKMQRELTPGLSSTKLPVSCFGASTSKMVVTPTAKRKLLASPNPTKKLKNEVQKNPKASE
;
A
#
# COMPACT_ATOMS: atom_id res chain seq x y z
N MET A 1 -65.23 80.09 51.58
CA MET A 1 -66.22 79.28 50.84
C MET A 1 -67.38 78.86 51.74
N LEU A 2 -67.13 78.13 52.83
CA LEU A 2 -68.16 77.68 53.78
C LEU A 2 -69.04 78.79 54.37
N GLN A 3 -68.46 79.92 54.80
CA GLN A 3 -69.23 81.04 55.37
C GLN A 3 -70.23 81.64 54.37
N LYS A 4 -69.82 81.83 53.11
CA LYS A 4 -70.70 82.32 52.04
C LYS A 4 -71.83 81.33 51.73
N TYR A 5 -71.52 80.04 51.69
CA TYR A 5 -72.53 78.99 51.54
C TYR A 5 -73.53 78.95 52.70
N GLN A 6 -73.08 79.18 53.94
CA GLN A 6 -73.94 79.24 55.10
C GLN A 6 -74.91 80.43 55.05
N GLU A 7 -74.43 81.60 54.60
CA GLU A 7 -75.27 82.79 54.40
C GLU A 7 -76.29 82.59 53.28
N ASP A 8 -75.87 82.04 52.13
CA ASP A 8 -76.73 81.75 50.99
C ASP A 8 -77.80 80.69 51.34
N LEU A 9 -77.43 79.64 52.09
CA LEU A 9 -78.37 78.63 52.60
C LEU A 9 -79.39 79.22 53.57
N ARG A 10 -78.94 80.12 54.45
CA ARG A 10 -79.81 80.82 55.40
C ARG A 10 -80.79 81.73 54.67
N LEU A 11 -80.33 82.49 53.68
CA LEU A 11 -81.18 83.37 52.88
C LEU A 11 -82.18 82.56 52.04
N ASN A 12 -81.72 81.45 51.44
CA ASN A 12 -82.58 80.53 50.70
C ASN A 12 -83.67 79.93 51.61
N PHE A 13 -83.31 79.46 52.80
CA PHE A 13 -84.26 78.95 53.78
C PHE A 13 -85.28 80.01 54.20
N LEU A 14 -84.84 81.24 54.47
CA LEU A 14 -85.74 82.35 54.83
C LEU A 14 -86.69 82.72 53.68
N ASN A 15 -86.20 82.77 52.45
CA ASN A 15 -87.02 82.99 51.25
C ASN A 15 -88.04 81.85 51.06
N TRP A 16 -87.62 80.61 51.25
CA TRP A 16 -88.49 79.44 51.21
C TRP A 16 -89.56 79.46 52.30
N CYS A 17 -89.21 79.84 53.53
CA CYS A 17 -90.16 80.02 54.63
C CYS A 17 -91.17 81.13 54.34
N ALA A 18 -90.75 82.21 53.66
CA ALA A 18 -91.65 83.28 53.22
C ALA A 18 -92.67 82.77 52.19
N VAL A 19 -92.22 82.04 51.15
CA VAL A 19 -93.10 81.41 50.14
C VAL A 19 -94.06 80.39 50.76
N ALA A 20 -93.57 79.53 51.65
CA ALA A 20 -94.41 78.55 52.34
C ALA A 20 -95.49 79.19 53.23
N LYS A 21 -95.22 80.37 53.80
CA LYS A 21 -96.17 81.14 54.61
C LYS A 21 -97.25 81.81 53.76
N GLU A 22 -96.94 82.22 52.53
CA GLU A 22 -97.91 82.77 51.57
C GLU A 22 -98.86 81.70 51.03
N VAL A 23 -98.37 80.47 50.78
CA VAL A 23 -99.15 79.37 50.20
C VAL A 23 -99.95 78.58 51.26
N GLY A 24 -99.49 78.57 52.52
CA GLY A 24 -99.94 77.61 53.55
C GLY A 24 -101.21 77.94 54.36
N GLY A 25 -101.83 79.13 54.19
CA GLY A 25 -103.04 79.52 54.95
C GLY A 25 -102.80 79.73 56.47
N ALA A 26 -103.76 80.35 57.16
CA ALA A 26 -103.60 80.99 58.48
C ALA A 26 -103.24 80.07 59.68
N ASP A 27 -103.23 78.75 59.51
CA ASP A 27 -103.10 77.79 60.64
C ASP A 27 -101.66 77.38 60.97
N GLY A 28 -100.65 77.82 60.20
CA GLY A 28 -99.21 77.72 60.56
C GLY A 28 -98.63 76.31 60.79
N LYS A 29 -99.45 75.26 60.65
CA LYS A 29 -99.10 73.86 60.89
C LYS A 29 -98.30 73.28 59.72
N HIS A 30 -98.77 73.50 58.49
CA HIS A 30 -98.09 73.04 57.27
C HIS A 30 -96.69 73.65 57.14
N THR A 31 -96.49 74.93 57.48
CA THR A 31 -95.17 75.60 57.45
C THR A 31 -94.12 74.95 58.36
N LYS A 32 -94.51 74.30 59.47
CA LYS A 32 -93.57 73.54 60.33
C LYS A 32 -93.17 72.21 59.70
N ASP A 33 -94.10 71.52 59.05
CA ASP A 33 -93.84 70.25 58.36
C ASP A 33 -92.91 70.47 57.15
N TRP A 34 -93.08 71.58 56.42
CA TRP A 34 -92.20 71.97 55.32
C TRP A 34 -90.79 72.38 55.78
N GLY A 35 -90.68 73.17 56.85
CA GLY A 35 -89.37 73.52 57.41
C GLY A 35 -88.59 72.30 57.92
N LYS A 36 -89.31 71.32 58.48
CA LYS A 36 -88.75 70.02 58.86
C LYS A 36 -88.28 69.24 57.62
N HIS A 37 -89.10 69.17 56.57
CA HIS A 37 -88.74 68.49 55.32
C HIS A 37 -87.50 69.10 54.66
N TYR A 38 -87.42 70.44 54.56
CA TYR A 38 -86.23 71.14 54.05
C TYR A 38 -84.98 70.81 54.88
N GLY A 39 -85.11 70.81 56.21
CA GLY A 39 -84.02 70.43 57.12
C GLY A 39 -83.59 68.97 56.95
N GLU A 40 -84.53 68.05 56.73
CA GLU A 40 -84.24 66.64 56.43
C GLU A 40 -83.52 66.49 55.09
N THR A 41 -84.00 67.12 54.02
CA THR A 41 -83.37 67.09 52.69
C THR A 41 -81.96 67.68 52.71
N LEU A 42 -81.77 68.82 53.38
CA LEU A 42 -80.44 69.44 53.53
C LEU A 42 -79.49 68.53 54.32
N ASN A 43 -79.97 67.88 55.39
CA ASN A 43 -79.17 66.94 56.16
C ASN A 43 -78.76 65.69 55.35
N VAL A 44 -79.64 65.19 54.48
CA VAL A 44 -79.31 64.06 53.58
C VAL A 44 -78.22 64.49 52.59
N LEU A 45 -78.38 65.63 51.90
CA LEU A 45 -77.40 66.13 50.95
C LEU A 45 -76.03 66.42 51.59
N LEU A 46 -76.01 67.03 52.78
CA LEU A 46 -74.77 67.28 53.51
C LEU A 46 -74.10 65.98 53.96
N ARG A 47 -74.89 64.96 54.34
CA ARG A 47 -74.36 63.63 54.69
C ARG A 47 -73.77 62.93 53.48
N ASP A 48 -74.45 62.97 52.33
CA ASP A 48 -73.96 62.36 51.09
C ASP A 48 -72.66 63.03 50.64
N MET A 49 -72.60 64.37 50.64
CA MET A 49 -71.36 65.10 50.35
C MET A 49 -70.21 64.76 51.32
N LEU A 50 -70.51 64.62 52.62
CA LEU A 50 -69.51 64.28 53.63
C LEU A 50 -69.01 62.85 53.42
N ASN A 51 -69.90 61.90 53.12
CA ASN A 51 -69.54 60.52 52.78
C ASN A 51 -68.69 60.46 51.49
N ASP A 52 -68.99 61.26 50.47
CA ASP A 52 -68.19 61.33 49.25
C ASP A 52 -66.77 61.85 49.53
N ILE A 53 -66.64 62.90 50.35
CA ILE A 53 -65.35 63.47 50.74
C ILE A 53 -64.54 62.46 51.59
N LEU A 54 -65.17 61.82 52.58
CA LEU A 54 -64.54 60.75 53.36
C LEU A 54 -64.12 59.58 52.47
N GLY A 55 -64.97 59.18 51.52
CA GLY A 55 -64.65 58.11 50.58
C GLY A 55 -63.47 58.44 49.66
N VAL A 56 -63.28 59.72 49.29
CA VAL A 56 -62.07 60.17 48.55
C VAL A 56 -60.83 60.10 49.44
N GLN A 57 -60.95 60.50 50.72
CA GLN A 57 -59.87 60.39 51.69
C GLN A 57 -59.44 58.93 51.87
N ASP A 58 -60.38 58.03 52.18
CA ASP A 58 -60.12 56.60 52.39
C ASP A 58 -59.40 55.98 51.18
N LYS A 59 -59.93 56.20 49.97
CA LYS A 59 -59.30 55.73 48.71
C LYS A 59 -57.88 56.25 48.53
N THR A 60 -57.61 57.49 48.93
CA THR A 60 -56.28 58.11 48.81
C THR A 60 -55.31 57.47 49.78
N THR A 61 -55.72 57.25 51.04
CA THR A 61 -54.93 56.52 52.04
C THR A 61 -54.66 55.07 51.62
N ASP A 62 -55.65 54.35 51.10
CA ASP A 62 -55.49 52.99 50.58
C ASP A 62 -54.46 52.97 49.44
N THR A 63 -54.53 53.93 48.53
CA THR A 63 -53.58 54.06 47.41
C THR A 63 -52.16 54.31 47.93
N ILE A 64 -51.99 55.20 48.90
CA ILE A 64 -50.69 55.47 49.53
C ILE A 64 -50.16 54.21 50.23
N GLN A 65 -51.01 53.46 50.93
CA GLN A 65 -50.63 52.20 51.58
C GLN A 65 -50.14 51.17 50.57
N ILE A 66 -50.82 51.02 49.43
CA ILE A 66 -50.41 50.13 48.34
C ILE A 66 -49.05 50.57 47.76
N LEU A 67 -48.86 51.88 47.54
CA LEU A 67 -47.59 52.42 47.03
C LEU A 67 -46.45 52.22 48.03
N LEU A 68 -46.69 52.39 49.32
CA LEU A 68 -45.72 52.12 50.39
C LEU A 68 -45.31 50.65 50.41
N GLN A 69 -46.27 49.72 50.34
CA GLN A 69 -45.97 48.29 50.26
C GLN A 69 -45.18 47.94 48.99
N LYS A 70 -45.51 48.56 47.86
CA LYS A 70 -44.77 48.37 46.60
C LYS A 70 -43.33 48.89 46.72
N LEU A 71 -43.15 50.08 47.28
CA LEU A 71 -41.82 50.67 47.51
C LEU A 71 -40.99 49.82 48.48
N GLN A 72 -41.60 49.34 49.57
CA GLN A 72 -40.94 48.47 50.53
C GLN A 72 -40.39 47.20 49.86
N ARG A 73 -41.21 46.52 49.03
CA ARG A 73 -40.77 45.32 48.28
C ARG A 73 -39.61 45.64 47.33
N LEU A 74 -39.61 46.81 46.68
CA LEU A 74 -38.52 47.24 45.80
C LEU A 74 -37.23 47.53 46.57
N CYS A 75 -37.32 48.21 47.71
CA CYS A 75 -36.19 48.46 48.60
C CYS A 75 -35.59 47.15 49.14
N GLU A 76 -36.43 46.20 49.54
CA GLU A 76 -35.99 44.85 49.97
C GLU A 76 -35.29 44.09 48.83
N ALA A 77 -35.83 44.15 47.61
CA ALA A 77 -35.22 43.50 46.43
C ALA A 77 -33.86 44.11 46.05
N LEU A 78 -33.70 45.43 46.21
CA LEU A 78 -32.48 46.17 45.91
C LEU A 78 -31.48 46.23 47.09
N LYS A 79 -31.90 45.83 48.30
CA LYS A 79 -31.18 46.02 49.57
C LYS A 79 -30.87 47.49 49.88
N GLU A 80 -31.78 48.39 49.52
CA GLU A 80 -31.66 49.83 49.74
C GLU A 80 -32.49 50.27 50.94
N PRO A 81 -32.06 51.28 51.72
CA PRO A 81 -32.82 51.75 52.87
C PRO A 81 -34.12 52.44 52.43
N MET A 82 -35.18 52.23 53.22
CA MET A 82 -36.48 52.88 52.97
C MET A 82 -36.34 54.40 53.11
N PRO A 83 -36.78 55.20 52.13
CA PRO A 83 -36.80 56.65 52.26
C PRO A 83 -37.69 57.10 53.42
N ASN A 84 -37.31 58.18 54.09
CA ASN A 84 -38.14 58.78 55.14
C ASN A 84 -39.38 59.45 54.51
N ILE A 85 -40.57 58.91 54.79
CA ILE A 85 -41.85 59.34 54.19
C ILE A 85 -42.74 59.89 55.31
N GLY A 86 -43.36 61.05 55.10
CA GLY A 86 -44.21 61.72 56.09
C GLY A 86 -43.49 62.64 57.07
N ALA A 87 -42.16 62.80 56.98
CA ALA A 87 -41.38 63.70 57.85
C ALA A 87 -41.39 65.17 57.38
N ASP A 88 -41.75 65.43 56.12
CA ASP A 88 -41.58 66.74 55.47
C ASP A 88 -42.85 67.61 55.50
N GLY A 89 -43.91 67.21 56.22
CA GLY A 89 -45.14 67.98 56.37
C GLY A 89 -45.98 68.14 55.09
N LEU A 90 -45.78 67.26 54.10
CA LEU A 90 -46.42 67.29 52.79
C LEU A 90 -47.90 66.87 52.85
N CYS A 91 -48.72 67.37 51.93
CA CYS A 91 -50.10 66.90 51.80
C CYS A 91 -50.18 65.50 51.16
N LEU A 92 -51.31 64.80 51.32
CA LEU A 92 -51.49 63.42 50.82
C LEU A 92 -51.21 63.27 49.31
N TYR A 93 -51.58 64.28 48.51
CA TYR A 93 -51.33 64.27 47.06
C TYR A 93 -49.84 64.40 46.72
N GLU A 94 -49.11 65.24 47.46
CA GLU A 94 -47.66 65.42 47.29
C GLU A 94 -46.89 64.16 47.72
N GLU A 95 -47.29 63.51 48.82
CA GLU A 95 -46.71 62.23 49.24
C GLU A 95 -46.99 61.10 48.24
N GLN A 96 -48.21 61.03 47.69
CA GLN A 96 -48.53 60.06 46.64
C GLN A 96 -47.63 60.25 45.41
N LYS A 97 -47.46 61.48 44.94
CA LYS A 97 -46.59 61.80 43.79
C LYS A 97 -45.12 61.49 44.09
N ARG A 98 -44.66 61.77 45.30
CA ARG A 98 -43.30 61.44 45.76
C ARG A 98 -43.05 59.93 45.77
N LEU A 99 -43.99 59.15 46.32
CA LEU A 99 -43.93 57.69 46.31
C LEU A 99 -43.87 57.13 44.89
N GLN A 100 -44.71 57.65 43.98
CA GLN A 100 -44.67 57.25 42.57
C GLN A 100 -43.32 57.54 41.91
N ASN A 101 -42.71 58.70 42.18
CA ASN A 101 -41.39 59.04 41.68
C ASN A 101 -40.30 58.11 42.23
N TYR A 102 -40.33 57.78 43.53
CA TYR A 102 -39.40 56.81 44.11
C TYR A 102 -39.56 55.42 43.50
N ILE A 103 -40.79 54.94 43.37
CA ILE A 103 -41.10 53.65 42.74
C ILE A 103 -40.56 53.63 41.31
N ALA A 104 -40.85 54.65 40.50
CA ALA A 104 -40.36 54.73 39.12
C ALA A 104 -38.83 54.72 39.05
N LYS A 105 -38.15 55.45 39.94
CA LYS A 105 -36.68 55.47 40.04
C LYS A 105 -36.13 54.08 40.37
N TRP A 106 -36.67 53.42 41.40
CA TRP A 106 -36.19 52.10 41.83
C TRP A 106 -36.53 50.99 40.83
N GLU A 107 -37.70 51.05 40.18
CA GLU A 107 -38.04 50.16 39.07
C GLU A 107 -37.05 50.32 37.91
N SER A 108 -36.66 51.55 37.57
CA SER A 108 -35.64 51.81 36.55
C SER A 108 -34.30 51.19 36.91
N VAL A 109 -33.84 51.34 38.16
CA VAL A 109 -32.57 50.76 38.63
C VAL A 109 -32.62 49.23 38.63
N LEU A 110 -33.71 48.65 39.13
CA LEU A 110 -33.92 47.20 39.14
C LEU A 110 -33.91 46.63 37.71
N ASN A 111 -34.59 47.29 36.77
CA ASN A 111 -34.62 46.88 35.37
C ASN A 111 -33.23 46.93 34.72
N LEU A 112 -32.42 47.95 34.99
CA LEU A 112 -31.04 48.03 34.48
C LEU A 112 -30.19 46.85 34.98
N LYS A 113 -30.23 46.56 36.28
CA LYS A 113 -29.44 45.46 36.86
C LYS A 113 -29.92 44.08 36.37
N ILE A 114 -31.24 43.90 36.19
CA ILE A 114 -31.79 42.68 35.56
C ILE A 114 -31.27 42.53 34.13
N GLN A 115 -31.17 43.62 33.35
CA GLN A 115 -30.62 43.55 32.00
C GLN A 115 -29.13 43.18 31.99
N GLU A 116 -28.34 43.67 32.95
CA GLU A 116 -26.93 43.27 33.10
C GLU A 116 -26.80 41.78 33.43
N LEU A 117 -27.58 41.28 34.40
CA LEU A 117 -27.62 39.85 34.72
C LEU A 117 -28.00 38.99 33.52
N LYS A 118 -28.99 39.40 32.72
CA LYS A 118 -29.37 38.72 31.48
C LYS A 118 -28.24 38.68 30.45
N LYS A 119 -27.38 39.71 30.40
CA LYS A 119 -26.18 39.70 29.54
C LYS A 119 -25.18 38.67 30.03
N PHE A 120 -24.93 38.59 31.34
CA PHE A 120 -24.06 37.57 31.92
C PHE A 120 -24.59 36.16 31.71
N GLU A 121 -25.89 35.94 31.91
CA GLU A 121 -26.56 34.66 31.64
C GLU A 121 -26.40 34.25 30.17
N LYS A 122 -26.65 35.17 29.24
CA LYS A 122 -26.46 34.90 27.81
C LYS A 122 -25.01 34.55 27.48
N LYS A 123 -24.04 35.28 28.06
CA LYS A 123 -22.60 35.01 27.87
C LYS A 123 -22.25 33.62 28.40
N TYR A 124 -22.66 33.31 29.63
CA TYR A 124 -22.47 32.01 30.27
C TYR A 124 -23.04 30.85 29.43
N LEU A 125 -24.31 30.95 29.00
CA LEU A 125 -24.96 29.92 28.18
C LEU A 125 -24.24 29.73 26.83
N THR A 126 -23.72 30.81 26.24
CA THR A 126 -22.96 30.73 24.99
C THR A 126 -21.63 30.01 25.20
N LEU A 127 -20.92 30.31 26.29
CA LEU A 127 -19.67 29.63 26.65
C LEU A 127 -19.90 28.15 26.93
N CYS A 128 -20.90 27.80 27.74
CA CYS A 128 -21.30 26.42 27.99
C CYS A 128 -21.60 25.67 26.70
N LYS A 129 -22.38 26.28 25.78
CA LYS A 129 -22.66 25.68 24.47
C LYS A 129 -21.38 25.44 23.66
N SER A 130 -20.49 26.42 23.58
CA SER A 130 -19.24 26.29 22.82
C SER A 130 -18.29 25.21 23.37
N LEU A 131 -18.33 24.98 24.69
CA LEU A 131 -17.55 23.96 25.38
C LEU A 131 -18.26 22.60 25.48
N GLY A 132 -19.54 22.51 25.08
CA GLY A 132 -20.38 21.33 25.26
C GLY A 132 -20.67 21.00 26.72
N GLU A 133 -20.62 21.99 27.61
CA GLU A 133 -20.89 21.81 29.04
C GLU A 133 -22.34 22.11 29.38
N GLU A 134 -22.91 21.35 30.31
CA GLU A 134 -24.26 21.61 30.82
C GLU A 134 -24.25 22.84 31.75
N PRO A 135 -25.15 23.81 31.56
CA PRO A 135 -25.30 24.97 32.45
C PRO A 135 -25.64 24.53 33.88
N ARG A 136 -24.76 24.80 34.84
CA ARG A 136 -24.94 24.43 36.26
C ARG A 136 -25.46 25.58 37.13
N LEU A 137 -25.23 26.82 36.71
CA LEU A 137 -25.67 28.00 37.45
C LEU A 137 -27.16 28.26 37.24
N LYS A 138 -27.88 28.47 38.33
CA LYS A 138 -29.27 28.93 38.33
C LYS A 138 -29.31 30.44 38.50
N TRP A 139 -30.04 31.11 37.61
CA TRP A 139 -30.21 32.57 37.60
C TRP A 139 -31.57 32.90 38.20
N GLU A 140 -31.56 33.54 39.37
CA GLU A 140 -32.79 33.97 40.03
C GLU A 140 -33.08 35.45 39.72
N TYR A 141 -34.25 35.71 39.14
CA TYR A 141 -34.85 37.03 39.00
C TYR A 141 -36.14 37.00 39.85
N PRO A 142 -36.47 37.96 40.74
CA PRO A 142 -36.14 39.39 40.83
C PRO A 142 -35.46 39.79 42.18
N ARG A 143 -34.88 38.81 42.89
CA ARG A 143 -34.08 39.02 44.10
C ARG A 143 -32.65 39.26 43.66
N MET A 144 -32.12 40.48 43.88
CA MET A 144 -30.75 40.79 43.48
C MET A 144 -29.78 39.76 44.08
N PRO A 145 -28.89 39.16 43.27
CA PRO A 145 -27.85 38.31 43.82
C PRO A 145 -27.01 39.13 44.82
N ILE A 146 -26.64 38.48 45.93
CA ILE A 146 -25.71 39.05 46.89
C ILE A 146 -24.37 39.29 46.16
N ALA A 147 -23.54 40.25 46.60
CA ALA A 147 -22.22 40.50 46.00
C ALA A 147 -21.42 39.20 45.78
N ASP A 148 -21.54 38.24 46.71
CA ASP A 148 -20.90 36.92 46.63
C ASP A 148 -21.40 36.06 45.47
N ALA A 149 -22.70 36.13 45.14
CA ALA A 149 -23.29 35.39 44.03
C ALA A 149 -22.87 35.99 42.66
N LEU A 150 -22.79 37.32 42.56
CA LEU A 150 -22.22 38.00 41.38
C LEU A 150 -20.77 37.59 41.17
N HIS A 151 -19.96 37.62 42.22
CA HIS A 151 -18.57 37.20 42.16
C HIS A 151 -18.44 35.73 41.73
N THR A 152 -19.32 34.85 42.21
CA THR A 152 -19.35 33.43 41.79
C THR A 152 -19.66 33.30 40.29
N TYR A 153 -20.61 34.08 39.76
CA TYR A 153 -20.92 34.09 38.34
C TYR A 153 -19.76 34.61 37.49
N GLU A 154 -19.12 35.70 37.92
CA GLU A 154 -17.94 36.27 37.24
C GLU A 154 -16.78 35.26 37.21
N CYS A 155 -16.45 34.64 38.35
CA CYS A 155 -15.41 33.61 38.43
C CYS A 155 -15.72 32.42 37.52
N SER A 156 -16.97 31.95 37.47
CA SER A 156 -17.35 30.84 36.59
C SER A 156 -17.26 31.22 35.11
N ILE A 157 -17.68 32.43 34.73
CA ILE A 157 -17.54 32.92 33.35
C ILE A 157 -16.06 33.03 32.99
N GLN A 158 -15.22 33.59 33.86
CA GLN A 158 -13.78 33.69 33.63
C GLN A 158 -13.12 32.33 33.46
N GLN A 159 -13.49 31.34 34.28
CA GLN A 159 -13.00 29.96 34.12
C GLN A 159 -13.36 29.38 32.75
N LEU A 160 -14.62 29.50 32.33
CA LEU A 160 -15.07 29.01 31.02
C LEU A 160 -14.39 29.75 29.86
N GLU A 161 -14.15 31.06 29.99
CA GLU A 161 -13.40 31.83 28.98
C GLU A 161 -11.94 31.35 28.86
N THR A 162 -11.27 31.13 29.99
CA THR A 162 -9.90 30.59 30.01
C THR A 162 -9.86 29.20 29.37
N THR A 163 -10.76 28.28 29.75
CA THR A 163 -10.82 26.93 29.16
C THR A 163 -11.12 26.97 27.67
N LEU A 164 -12.01 27.86 27.22
CA LEU A 164 -12.31 28.03 25.80
C LEU A 164 -11.09 28.54 25.03
N PHE A 165 -10.36 29.51 25.60
CA PHE A 165 -9.13 30.02 25.00
C PHE A 165 -8.06 28.94 24.88
N GLU A 166 -7.80 28.18 25.94
CA GLU A 166 -6.83 27.06 25.95
C GLU A 166 -7.20 25.99 24.92
N ARG A 167 -8.46 25.57 24.85
CA ARG A 167 -8.91 24.59 23.84
C ARG A 167 -8.81 25.14 22.43
N HIS A 168 -9.11 26.41 22.22
CA HIS A 168 -8.99 27.04 20.91
C HIS A 168 -7.53 27.14 20.44
N GLU A 169 -6.62 27.55 21.31
CA GLU A 169 -5.18 27.56 21.03
C GLU A 169 -4.68 26.16 20.69
N ARG A 170 -5.07 25.16 21.50
CA ARG A 170 -4.70 23.76 21.27
C ARG A 170 -5.25 23.25 19.95
N PHE A 171 -6.49 23.59 19.60
CA PHE A 171 -7.11 23.26 18.32
C PHE A 171 -6.31 23.84 17.15
N CYS A 172 -5.97 25.13 17.20
CA CYS A 172 -5.19 25.79 16.16
C CYS A 172 -3.81 25.14 15.98
N HIS A 173 -3.13 24.81 17.08
CA HIS A 173 -1.86 24.09 17.05
C HIS A 173 -1.99 22.71 16.41
N LEU A 174 -2.91 21.87 16.89
CA LEU A 174 -3.11 20.52 16.37
C LEU A 174 -3.52 20.54 14.90
N LYS A 175 -4.37 21.48 14.50
CA LYS A 175 -4.80 21.64 13.11
C LYS A 175 -3.63 22.02 12.20
N ALA A 176 -2.71 22.88 12.66
CA ALA A 176 -1.51 23.21 11.89
C ALA A 176 -0.63 21.97 11.67
N VAL A 177 -0.40 21.17 12.73
CA VAL A 177 0.36 19.91 12.65
C VAL A 177 -0.33 18.91 11.71
N ILE A 178 -1.64 18.74 11.84
CA ILE A 178 -2.43 17.87 10.96
C ILE A 178 -2.32 18.32 9.50
N ALA A 179 -2.48 19.62 9.23
CA ALA A 179 -2.39 20.16 7.87
C ALA A 179 -1.01 19.93 7.26
N GLU A 180 0.06 20.15 8.04
CA GLU A 180 1.43 19.87 7.63
C GLU A 180 1.63 18.38 7.30
N HIS A 181 1.16 17.46 8.15
CA HIS A 181 1.32 16.02 7.90
C HIS A 181 0.46 15.55 6.72
N VAL A 182 -0.75 16.08 6.56
CA VAL A 182 -1.62 15.77 5.42
C VAL A 182 -0.97 16.22 4.11
N GLU A 183 -0.37 17.42 4.10
CA GLU A 183 0.38 17.94 2.95
C GLU A 183 1.66 17.14 2.68
N GLN A 184 2.45 16.79 3.70
CA GLN A 184 3.68 16.00 3.54
C GLN A 184 3.40 14.58 3.04
N LEU A 185 2.35 13.94 3.55
CA LEU A 185 2.03 12.55 3.24
C LEU A 185 1.16 12.39 1.98
N HIS A 186 0.60 13.49 1.45
CA HIS A 186 -0.47 13.48 0.45
C HIS A 186 -1.69 12.65 0.94
N TYR A 187 -1.99 12.75 2.24
CA TYR A 187 -3.04 11.94 2.87
C TYR A 187 -4.43 12.36 2.38
N LYS A 188 -5.30 11.37 2.12
CA LYS A 188 -6.68 11.61 1.68
C LYS A 188 -7.65 11.31 2.83
N PRO A 189 -8.47 12.29 3.26
CA PRO A 189 -9.42 12.11 4.34
C PRO A 189 -10.42 11.00 4.06
N THR A 190 -10.61 10.09 5.00
CA THR A 190 -11.48 8.93 4.87
C THR A 190 -12.83 9.14 5.56
N CYS A 191 -12.83 9.79 6.73
CA CYS A 191 -14.04 9.99 7.51
C CYS A 191 -14.57 11.43 7.46
N GLU A 192 -15.85 11.59 7.81
CA GLU A 192 -16.52 12.90 7.84
C GLU A 192 -15.92 13.86 8.88
N PHE A 193 -15.34 13.34 9.97
CA PHE A 193 -14.66 14.16 10.97
C PHE A 193 -13.39 14.79 10.41
N GLU A 194 -12.52 14.01 9.77
CA GLU A 194 -11.29 14.50 9.12
C GLU A 194 -11.60 15.58 8.08
N LYS A 195 -12.61 15.35 7.24
CA LYS A 195 -13.06 16.35 6.25
C LYS A 195 -13.50 17.65 6.93
N LYS A 196 -14.19 17.58 8.07
CA LYS A 196 -14.62 18.76 8.83
C LYS A 196 -13.46 19.50 9.49
N VAL A 197 -12.47 18.78 10.03
CA VAL A 197 -11.24 19.37 10.61
C VAL A 197 -10.48 20.16 9.54
N LEU A 198 -10.40 19.63 8.32
CA LEU A 198 -9.66 20.23 7.21
C LEU A 198 -10.42 21.34 6.45
N SER A 199 -11.74 21.45 6.65
CA SER A 199 -12.61 22.45 5.97
C SER A 199 -13.05 23.62 6.86
N ASP A 200 -12.40 23.80 8.01
CA ASP A 200 -12.63 24.92 8.95
C ASP A 200 -14.04 24.99 9.55
N ALA A 201 -14.80 23.89 9.50
CA ALA A 201 -16.21 23.86 9.90
C ALA A 201 -16.46 23.58 11.39
N ILE A 202 -15.41 23.39 12.20
CA ILE A 202 -15.54 23.06 13.63
C ILE A 202 -15.66 24.34 14.45
N VAL A 203 -16.85 24.57 14.99
CA VAL A 203 -17.19 25.76 15.81
C VAL A 203 -17.30 25.42 17.31
N GLU A 204 -17.39 24.13 17.66
CA GLU A 204 -17.60 23.67 19.04
C GLU A 204 -16.36 22.94 19.59
N PHE A 205 -15.79 23.47 20.69
CA PHE A 205 -14.59 22.96 21.37
C PHE A 205 -14.96 22.04 22.53
N THR A 206 -15.81 21.06 22.24
CA THR A 206 -16.23 20.06 23.23
C THR A 206 -15.06 19.15 23.60
N GLN A 207 -15.08 18.58 24.81
CA GLN A 207 -14.05 17.65 25.25
C GLN A 207 -13.89 16.45 24.29
N ASN A 208 -15.01 15.96 23.73
CA ASN A 208 -15.00 14.87 22.77
C ASN A 208 -14.37 15.28 21.44
N ASN A 209 -14.68 16.47 20.90
CA ASN A 209 -14.09 16.96 19.66
C ASN A 209 -12.57 17.16 19.80
N MET A 210 -12.13 17.70 20.95
CA MET A 210 -10.70 17.84 21.24
C MET A 210 -9.99 16.49 21.36
N ALA A 211 -10.59 15.52 22.05
CA ALA A 211 -10.03 14.17 22.15
C ALA A 211 -9.95 13.48 20.78
N GLN A 212 -10.98 13.60 19.93
CA GLN A 212 -10.96 13.08 18.56
C GLN A 212 -9.88 13.74 17.70
N LEU A 213 -9.67 15.05 17.86
CA LEU A 213 -8.61 15.78 17.16
C LEU A 213 -7.21 15.31 17.60
N GLU A 214 -7.00 15.11 18.90
CA GLU A 214 -5.75 14.58 19.45
C GLU A 214 -5.49 13.14 18.98
N CYS A 215 -6.52 12.28 18.99
CA CYS A 215 -6.43 10.94 18.43
C CYS A 215 -6.04 10.98 16.95
N PHE A 216 -6.69 11.84 16.15
CA PHE A 216 -6.39 11.96 14.73
C PHE A 216 -4.97 12.44 14.46
N ALA A 217 -4.49 13.46 15.21
CA ALA A 217 -3.11 13.91 15.12
C ALA A 217 -2.11 12.79 15.46
N ALA A 218 -2.38 12.03 16.54
CA ALA A 218 -1.54 10.91 16.94
C ALA A 218 -1.55 9.75 15.94
N GLU A 219 -2.69 9.49 15.30
CA GLU A 219 -2.81 8.48 14.23
C GLU A 219 -2.04 8.89 12.98
N LEU A 220 -2.15 10.14 12.54
CA LEU A 220 -1.36 10.67 11.42
C LEU A 220 0.14 10.59 11.69
N GLU A 221 0.57 10.91 12.90
CA GLU A 221 1.98 10.81 13.29
C GLU A 221 2.47 9.34 13.25
N LYS A 222 1.66 8.39 13.70
CA LYS A 222 1.98 6.95 13.57
C LYS A 222 2.06 6.51 12.11
N ILE A 223 1.14 6.98 11.27
CA ILE A 223 1.14 6.69 9.83
C ILE A 223 2.40 7.26 9.19
N LYS A 224 2.78 8.50 9.54
CA LYS A 224 4.02 9.14 9.09
C LYS A 224 5.24 8.30 9.42
N GLN A 225 5.39 7.91 10.70
CA GLN A 225 6.52 7.10 11.16
C GLN A 225 6.55 5.74 10.43
N SER A 226 5.40 5.07 10.31
CA SER A 226 5.32 3.80 9.57
C SER A 226 5.71 3.94 8.10
N ILE A 227 5.35 5.04 7.44
CA ILE A 227 5.73 5.31 6.05
C ILE A 227 7.23 5.58 5.94
N GLU A 228 7.80 6.36 6.85
CA GLU A 228 9.24 6.63 6.89
C GLU A 228 10.06 5.34 7.08
N ASP A 229 9.62 4.46 7.98
CA ASP A 229 10.22 3.14 8.20
C ASP A 229 10.10 2.24 6.96
N ASP A 230 8.92 2.18 6.34
CA ASP A 230 8.68 1.44 5.09
C ASP A 230 9.59 1.95 3.96
N ILE A 231 9.73 3.27 3.81
CA ILE A 231 10.61 3.90 2.82
C ILE A 231 12.07 3.53 3.08
N ALA A 232 12.52 3.60 4.33
CA ALA A 232 13.88 3.23 4.69
C ALA A 232 14.17 1.75 4.35
N HIS A 233 13.25 0.86 4.71
CA HIS A 233 13.35 -0.56 4.38
C HIS A 233 13.35 -0.81 2.87
N LEU A 234 12.42 -0.20 2.12
CA LEU A 234 12.34 -0.34 0.66
C LEU A 234 13.62 0.19 -0.02
N ARG A 235 14.12 1.36 0.40
CA ARG A 235 15.37 1.92 -0.14
C ARG A 235 16.55 1.00 0.11
N SER A 236 16.70 0.46 1.33
CA SER A 236 17.76 -0.50 1.64
C SER A 236 17.67 -1.72 0.75
N ARG A 237 16.47 -2.30 0.61
CA ARG A 237 16.26 -3.50 -0.20
C ARG A 237 16.52 -3.25 -1.69
N ILE A 238 16.10 -2.09 -2.21
CA ILE A 238 16.37 -1.70 -3.59
C ILE A 238 17.87 -1.50 -3.82
N GLU A 239 18.59 -0.90 -2.88
CA GLU A 239 20.05 -0.73 -3.00
C GLU A 239 20.78 -2.08 -3.03
N ASP A 240 20.38 -3.04 -2.18
CA ASP A 240 20.92 -4.41 -2.20
C ASP A 240 20.70 -5.07 -3.56
N LEU A 241 19.48 -4.93 -4.11
CA LEU A 241 19.18 -5.46 -5.44
C LEU A 241 20.00 -4.75 -6.51
N TRP A 242 20.01 -3.42 -6.54
CA TRP A 242 20.79 -2.64 -7.51
C TRP A 242 22.26 -3.03 -7.50
N ASN A 243 22.86 -3.29 -6.34
CA ASN A 243 24.23 -3.81 -6.22
C ASN A 243 24.39 -5.18 -6.88
N MET A 244 23.46 -6.10 -6.64
CA MET A 244 23.51 -7.47 -7.16
C MET A 244 23.22 -7.55 -8.67
N ILE A 245 22.30 -6.73 -9.20
CA ILE A 245 22.00 -6.65 -10.64
C ILE A 245 22.84 -5.60 -11.38
N GLU A 246 23.84 -5.01 -10.70
CA GLU A 246 24.77 -4.02 -11.27
C GLU A 246 24.09 -2.86 -12.01
N THR A 247 23.03 -2.29 -11.42
CA THR A 247 22.31 -1.16 -12.04
C THR A 247 23.20 0.07 -12.15
N ASP A 248 23.10 0.78 -13.28
CA ASP A 248 23.88 1.99 -13.59
C ASP A 248 23.75 3.07 -12.51
N LEU A 249 24.89 3.64 -12.10
CA LEU A 249 24.96 4.61 -11.01
C LEU A 249 24.16 5.88 -11.29
N LYS A 250 24.16 6.35 -12.55
CA LYS A 250 23.41 7.54 -12.93
C LYS A 250 21.90 7.32 -12.76
N TYR A 251 21.39 6.16 -13.19
CA TYR A 251 19.98 5.81 -12.94
C TYR A 251 19.64 5.79 -11.45
N ARG A 252 20.51 5.22 -10.60
CA ARG A 252 20.29 5.21 -9.14
C ARG A 252 20.20 6.63 -8.57
N ASP A 253 21.10 7.51 -8.98
CA ASP A 253 21.13 8.90 -8.54
C ASP A 253 19.89 9.68 -9.01
N ASP A 254 19.52 9.52 -10.28
CA ASP A 254 18.31 10.13 -10.85
C ASP A 254 17.05 9.64 -10.11
N PHE A 255 16.96 8.34 -9.80
CA PHE A 255 15.83 7.78 -9.06
C PHE A 255 15.77 8.30 -7.61
N ARG A 256 16.92 8.37 -6.91
CA ARG A 256 17.01 8.90 -5.54
C ARG A 256 16.58 10.36 -5.47
N THR A 257 17.04 11.17 -6.42
CA THR A 257 16.70 12.60 -6.46
C THR A 257 15.23 12.83 -6.80
N LEU A 258 14.66 12.05 -7.72
CA LEU A 258 13.24 12.13 -8.07
C LEU A 258 12.31 11.70 -6.91
N HIS A 259 12.75 10.74 -6.09
CA HIS A 259 11.94 10.13 -5.02
C HIS A 259 12.54 10.34 -3.62
N ALA A 260 13.02 11.56 -3.35
CA ALA A 260 13.66 11.90 -2.07
C ALA A 260 12.68 12.07 -0.88
N GLY A 261 11.41 12.40 -1.14
CA GLY A 261 10.40 12.69 -0.11
C GLY A 261 9.89 11.46 0.66
N SER A 262 8.96 11.71 1.59
CA SER A 262 8.34 10.70 2.49
C SER A 262 6.83 10.55 2.30
N SER A 263 6.32 10.77 1.09
CA SER A 263 4.88 10.66 0.80
C SER A 263 4.46 9.24 0.44
N LEU A 264 3.14 8.98 0.49
CA LEU A 264 2.54 7.73 0.01
C LEU A 264 2.88 7.42 -1.46
N ASP A 265 2.93 8.46 -2.31
CA ASP A 265 3.28 8.32 -3.72
C ASP A 265 4.72 7.80 -3.89
N VAL A 266 5.64 8.22 -3.03
CA VAL A 266 7.03 7.73 -3.03
C VAL A 266 7.10 6.25 -2.63
N VAL A 267 6.32 5.82 -1.63
CA VAL A 267 6.22 4.41 -1.25
C VAL A 267 5.78 3.55 -2.44
N GLU A 268 4.77 3.99 -3.19
CA GLU A 268 4.31 3.27 -4.37
C GLU A 268 5.39 3.16 -5.44
N LYS A 269 6.11 4.26 -5.71
CA LYS A 269 7.23 4.28 -6.67
C LYS A 269 8.39 3.38 -6.25
N LEU A 270 8.72 3.35 -4.96
CA LEU A 270 9.73 2.43 -4.42
C LEU A 270 9.27 0.96 -4.56
N ARG A 271 7.99 0.65 -4.29
CA ARG A 271 7.45 -0.71 -4.49
C ARG A 271 7.46 -1.11 -5.96
N GLU A 272 7.19 -0.19 -6.89
CA GLU A 272 7.31 -0.43 -8.34
C GLU A 272 8.75 -0.76 -8.74
N GLU A 273 9.71 0.04 -8.27
CA GLU A 273 11.12 -0.16 -8.54
C GLU A 273 11.65 -1.47 -7.94
N LEU A 274 11.22 -1.81 -6.72
CA LEU A 274 11.52 -3.09 -6.09
C LEU A 274 11.06 -4.26 -6.97
N ARG A 275 9.80 -4.23 -7.44
CA ARG A 275 9.28 -5.25 -8.36
C ARG A 275 10.07 -5.32 -9.66
N ARG A 276 10.44 -4.17 -10.22
CA ARG A 276 11.26 -4.10 -11.44
C ARG A 276 12.62 -4.80 -11.23
N CYS A 277 13.28 -4.53 -10.11
CA CYS A 277 14.55 -5.15 -9.76
C CYS A 277 14.43 -6.66 -9.52
N GLU A 278 13.36 -7.11 -8.87
CA GLU A 278 13.09 -8.55 -8.66
C GLU A 278 12.84 -9.30 -9.97
N VAL A 279 12.09 -8.69 -10.90
CA VAL A 279 11.89 -9.24 -12.24
C VAL A 279 13.22 -9.34 -12.98
N LEU A 280 14.02 -8.28 -12.98
CA LEU A 280 15.32 -8.30 -13.66
C LEU A 280 16.30 -9.32 -13.06
N LYS A 281 16.28 -9.49 -11.73
CA LYS A 281 17.04 -10.57 -11.07
C LYS A 281 16.62 -11.92 -11.63
N LYS A 282 15.32 -12.18 -11.71
CA LYS A 282 14.77 -13.44 -12.21
C LYS A 282 15.14 -13.68 -13.67
N GLU A 283 15.03 -12.66 -14.52
CA GLU A 283 15.43 -12.70 -15.93
C GLU A 283 16.93 -13.01 -16.09
N ASN A 284 17.79 -12.36 -15.30
CA ASN A 284 19.22 -12.66 -15.31
C ASN A 284 19.49 -14.13 -14.94
N ILE A 285 18.87 -14.64 -13.87
CA ILE A 285 19.02 -16.05 -13.46
C ILE A 285 18.51 -16.98 -14.57
N GLN A 286 17.37 -16.64 -15.19
CA GLN A 286 16.82 -17.40 -16.31
C GLN A 286 17.83 -17.53 -17.46
N ASP A 287 18.43 -16.43 -17.90
CA ASP A 287 19.44 -16.44 -18.97
C ASP A 287 20.63 -17.35 -18.65
N PHE A 288 21.09 -17.37 -17.39
CA PHE A 288 22.15 -18.26 -16.95
C PHE A 288 21.70 -19.73 -16.94
N VAL A 289 20.53 -20.02 -16.36
CA VAL A 289 19.97 -21.38 -16.31
C VAL A 289 19.75 -21.93 -17.73
N GLU A 290 19.25 -21.14 -18.67
CA GLU A 290 19.06 -21.57 -20.07
C GLU A 290 20.39 -21.89 -20.78
N LYS A 291 21.44 -21.10 -20.53
CA LYS A 291 22.80 -21.42 -21.01
C LYS A 291 23.32 -22.71 -20.40
N LEU A 292 23.13 -22.92 -19.10
CA LEU A 292 23.50 -24.16 -18.42
C LEU A 292 22.71 -25.36 -18.95
N ARG A 293 21.39 -25.23 -19.17
CA ARG A 293 20.56 -26.27 -19.79
C ARG A 293 21.08 -26.66 -21.17
N SER A 294 21.41 -25.68 -22.01
CA SER A 294 21.98 -25.92 -23.34
C SER A 294 23.33 -26.66 -23.25
N ARG A 295 24.21 -26.26 -22.31
CA ARG A 295 25.49 -26.95 -22.04
C ARG A 295 25.27 -28.38 -21.53
N LEU A 296 24.29 -28.57 -20.64
CA LEU A 296 23.95 -29.87 -20.08
C LEU A 296 23.40 -30.82 -21.15
N GLU A 297 22.54 -30.34 -22.06
CA GLU A 297 22.07 -31.11 -23.21
C GLU A 297 23.22 -31.55 -24.13
N GLU A 298 24.18 -30.66 -24.39
CA GLU A 298 25.38 -31.01 -25.15
C GLU A 298 26.22 -32.08 -24.44
N LEU A 299 26.42 -31.96 -23.13
CA LEU A 299 27.13 -32.94 -22.32
C LEU A 299 26.41 -34.28 -22.31
N TRP A 300 25.10 -34.30 -22.10
CA TRP A 300 24.28 -35.51 -22.20
C TRP A 300 24.40 -36.17 -23.56
N ARG A 301 24.41 -35.39 -24.65
CA ARG A 301 24.62 -35.91 -26.00
C ARG A 301 26.02 -36.53 -26.15
N LYS A 302 27.07 -35.86 -25.68
CA LYS A 302 28.47 -36.35 -25.71
C LYS A 302 28.67 -37.60 -24.85
N CYS A 303 27.96 -37.71 -23.74
CA CYS A 303 28.01 -38.87 -22.84
C CYS A 303 27.09 -40.02 -23.25
N HIS A 304 26.37 -39.89 -24.36
CA HIS A 304 25.34 -40.84 -24.82
C HIS A 304 24.31 -41.13 -23.72
N CYS A 305 23.92 -40.11 -22.95
CA CYS A 305 23.01 -40.23 -21.83
C CYS A 305 21.63 -40.74 -22.30
N ALA A 306 21.06 -41.69 -21.55
CA ALA A 306 19.74 -42.24 -21.81
C ALA A 306 18.63 -41.24 -21.46
N GLU A 307 17.54 -41.26 -22.21
CA GLU A 307 16.43 -40.31 -22.02
C GLU A 307 15.75 -40.44 -20.64
N SER A 308 15.71 -41.65 -20.10
CA SER A 308 15.20 -41.91 -18.74
C SER A 308 16.04 -41.21 -17.66
N VAL A 309 17.36 -41.13 -17.84
CA VAL A 309 18.27 -40.47 -16.90
C VAL A 309 18.15 -38.95 -17.02
N LYS A 310 18.03 -38.41 -18.24
CA LYS A 310 17.74 -36.98 -18.43
C LYS A 310 16.43 -36.58 -17.76
N SER A 311 15.38 -37.37 -17.96
CA SER A 311 14.05 -37.14 -17.39
C SER A 311 14.03 -37.23 -15.86
N SER A 312 15.02 -37.90 -15.25
CA SER A 312 15.12 -37.97 -13.79
C SER A 312 15.60 -36.66 -13.14
N PHE A 313 16.29 -35.79 -13.90
CA PHE A 313 16.67 -34.46 -13.44
C PHE A 313 15.53 -33.47 -13.66
N THR A 314 14.53 -33.50 -12.77
CA THR A 314 13.31 -32.67 -12.86
C THR A 314 13.59 -31.17 -12.87
N CYS A 315 14.70 -30.72 -12.26
CA CYS A 315 15.12 -29.32 -12.23
C CYS A 315 15.36 -28.74 -13.64
N PHE A 316 15.63 -29.60 -14.63
CA PHE A 316 15.74 -29.21 -16.03
C PHE A 316 14.47 -28.57 -16.60
N TYR A 317 13.29 -28.91 -16.06
CA TYR A 317 11.99 -28.44 -16.55
C TYR A 317 11.32 -27.42 -15.63
N SER A 318 12.03 -26.93 -14.62
CA SER A 318 11.50 -25.95 -13.66
C SER A 318 11.55 -24.53 -14.21
N ASP A 319 10.43 -23.81 -14.20
CA ASP A 319 10.37 -22.37 -14.55
C ASP A 319 10.51 -21.45 -13.33
N CYS A 320 10.82 -22.04 -12.16
CA CYS A 320 11.10 -21.32 -10.93
C CYS A 320 12.58 -20.94 -10.86
N TYR A 321 12.96 -19.87 -11.57
CA TYR A 321 14.34 -19.38 -11.63
C TYR A 321 14.78 -18.75 -10.29
N THR A 322 15.43 -19.56 -9.46
CA THR A 322 16.06 -19.18 -8.19
C THR A 322 17.56 -19.45 -8.25
N GLU A 323 18.32 -18.86 -7.31
CA GLU A 323 19.76 -19.16 -7.16
C GLU A 323 19.98 -20.66 -6.89
N ASP A 324 19.17 -21.29 -6.03
CA ASP A 324 19.23 -22.74 -5.80
C ASP A 324 19.05 -23.55 -7.10
N LEU A 325 18.19 -23.11 -8.02
CA LEU A 325 18.02 -23.77 -9.31
C LEU A 325 19.29 -23.68 -10.15
N LEU A 326 19.96 -22.51 -10.13
CA LEU A 326 21.22 -22.30 -10.83
C LEU A 326 22.29 -23.26 -10.28
N ASP A 327 22.47 -23.30 -8.97
CA ASP A 327 23.46 -24.17 -8.30
C ASP A 327 23.23 -25.65 -8.61
N LEU A 328 21.97 -26.10 -8.62
CA LEU A 328 21.62 -27.48 -8.99
C LEU A 328 22.01 -27.83 -10.43
N HIS A 329 21.92 -26.88 -11.38
CA HIS A 329 22.38 -27.11 -12.75
C HIS A 329 23.90 -27.16 -12.84
N GLU A 330 24.63 -26.32 -12.08
CA GLU A 330 26.09 -26.36 -12.03
C GLU A 330 26.60 -27.70 -11.48
N ILE A 331 26.00 -28.18 -10.37
CA ILE A 331 26.34 -29.48 -9.78
C ILE A 331 26.10 -30.63 -10.77
N GLU A 332 24.96 -30.62 -11.48
CA GLU A 332 24.65 -31.68 -12.45
C GLU A 332 25.60 -31.61 -13.66
N ILE A 333 25.97 -30.41 -14.13
CA ILE A 333 27.01 -30.23 -15.16
C ILE A 333 28.34 -30.81 -14.71
N ASP A 334 28.82 -30.46 -13.52
CA ASP A 334 30.10 -30.95 -12.99
C ASP A 334 30.15 -32.48 -12.89
N LYS A 335 29.03 -33.08 -12.46
CA LYS A 335 28.86 -34.53 -12.43
C LYS A 335 29.00 -35.13 -13.84
N TRP A 336 28.37 -34.55 -14.85
CA TRP A 336 28.45 -35.04 -16.24
C TRP A 336 29.79 -34.75 -16.90
N GLU A 337 30.46 -33.65 -16.56
CA GLU A 337 31.82 -33.37 -17.02
C GLU A 337 32.83 -34.35 -16.44
N LYS A 338 32.69 -34.69 -15.16
CA LYS A 338 33.47 -35.75 -14.53
C LYS A 338 33.21 -37.09 -15.18
N TYR A 339 31.93 -37.45 -15.39
CA TYR A 339 31.56 -38.67 -16.10
C TYR A 339 32.16 -38.73 -17.52
N TYR A 340 32.07 -37.64 -18.27
CA TYR A 340 32.66 -37.57 -19.61
C TYR A 340 34.16 -37.76 -19.57
N LYS A 341 34.86 -37.10 -18.63
CA LYS A 341 36.31 -37.17 -18.49
C LYS A 341 36.78 -38.59 -18.17
N ASP A 342 36.12 -39.23 -17.21
CA ASP A 342 36.49 -40.58 -16.76
C ASP A 342 36.22 -41.64 -17.83
N ASN A 343 35.20 -41.43 -18.68
CA ASN A 343 34.76 -42.39 -19.70
C ASN A 343 35.09 -41.99 -21.14
N LYS A 344 35.86 -40.92 -21.32
CA LYS A 344 36.12 -40.30 -22.62
C LYS A 344 36.65 -41.27 -23.65
N GLN A 345 37.61 -42.11 -23.24
CA GLN A 345 38.23 -43.09 -24.13
C GLN A 345 37.22 -44.12 -24.64
N LEU A 346 36.37 -44.63 -23.75
CA LEU A 346 35.34 -45.61 -24.10
C LEU A 346 34.30 -45.00 -25.05
N ILE A 347 33.80 -43.80 -24.74
CA ILE A 347 32.84 -43.06 -25.58
C ILE A 347 33.42 -42.86 -26.99
N GLN A 348 34.66 -42.38 -27.10
CA GLN A 348 35.31 -42.14 -28.39
C GLN A 348 35.51 -43.42 -29.20
N LEU A 349 35.82 -44.56 -28.55
CA LEU A 349 35.94 -45.84 -29.24
C LEU A 349 34.59 -46.33 -29.75
N VAL A 350 33.51 -46.16 -28.99
CA VAL A 350 32.15 -46.51 -29.43
C VAL A 350 31.71 -45.62 -30.60
N GLU A 351 31.99 -44.32 -30.57
CA GLU A 351 31.71 -43.42 -31.70
C GLU A 351 32.50 -43.83 -32.96
N LYS A 352 33.79 -44.11 -32.79
CA LYS A 352 34.65 -44.61 -33.87
C LYS A 352 34.18 -45.96 -34.41
N HIS A 353 33.66 -46.86 -33.57
CA HIS A 353 33.04 -48.11 -34.02
C HIS A 353 31.88 -47.82 -34.95
N LYS A 354 30.96 -46.95 -34.52
CA LYS A 354 29.77 -46.57 -35.27
C LYS A 354 30.14 -45.95 -36.63
N GLU A 355 31.15 -45.08 -36.68
CA GLU A 355 31.66 -44.49 -37.92
C GLU A 355 32.23 -45.55 -38.88
N LEU A 356 33.11 -46.42 -38.38
CA LEU A 356 33.71 -47.49 -39.19
C LEU A 356 32.67 -48.50 -39.67
N TRP A 357 31.68 -48.80 -38.84
CA TRP A 357 30.57 -49.66 -39.19
C TRP A 357 29.68 -49.05 -40.27
N GLN A 358 29.43 -47.74 -40.20
CA GLN A 358 28.71 -47.02 -41.25
C GLN A 358 29.49 -47.05 -42.58
N ALA A 359 30.82 -46.90 -42.54
CA ALA A 359 31.66 -47.06 -43.72
C ALA A 359 31.56 -48.48 -44.32
N VAL A 360 31.47 -49.53 -43.50
CA VAL A 360 31.19 -50.90 -43.98
C VAL A 360 29.84 -50.97 -44.69
N ARG A 361 28.78 -50.36 -44.13
CA ARG A 361 27.46 -50.35 -44.77
C ARG A 361 27.48 -49.63 -46.12
N VAL A 362 28.11 -48.46 -46.21
CA VAL A 362 28.25 -47.72 -47.48
C VAL A 362 28.99 -48.55 -48.53
N LEU A 363 30.07 -49.25 -48.16
CA LEU A 363 30.79 -50.15 -49.08
C LEU A 363 29.92 -51.32 -49.55
N GLU A 364 29.02 -51.83 -48.72
CA GLU A 364 28.08 -52.91 -49.07
C GLU A 364 26.93 -52.44 -49.98
N GLU A 365 26.45 -51.21 -49.77
CA GLU A 365 25.47 -50.55 -50.64
C GLU A 365 26.09 -50.25 -52.01
N ASN A 366 27.29 -49.69 -52.05
CA ASN A 366 28.06 -49.45 -53.28
C ASN A 366 28.36 -50.76 -54.02
N ALA A 367 28.62 -51.86 -53.29
CA ALA A 367 28.79 -53.19 -53.88
C ALA A 367 27.51 -53.72 -54.56
N SER A 368 26.35 -53.20 -54.20
CA SER A 368 25.04 -53.58 -54.74
C SER A 368 24.57 -52.69 -55.90
N ALA A 369 25.28 -51.60 -56.22
CA ALA A 369 24.89 -50.65 -57.25
C ALA A 369 25.07 -51.20 -58.69
N THR A 370 24.07 -50.99 -59.55
CA THR A 370 24.03 -51.50 -60.94
C THR A 370 25.09 -50.88 -61.86
N ASN A 371 25.58 -49.68 -61.54
CA ASN A 371 26.63 -48.97 -62.30
C ASN A 371 28.05 -49.12 -61.71
N ARG A 372 28.27 -49.99 -60.71
CA ARG A 372 29.55 -50.15 -60.00
C ARG A 372 30.77 -50.35 -60.93
N TYR A 373 30.59 -51.09 -62.01
CA TYR A 373 31.67 -51.42 -62.96
C TYR A 373 31.92 -50.37 -64.05
N LYS A 374 31.16 -49.26 -64.09
CA LYS A 374 31.28 -48.22 -65.13
C LYS A 374 32.35 -47.15 -64.84
N ASN A 375 33.10 -47.27 -63.74
CA ASN A 375 34.09 -46.27 -63.34
C ASN A 375 35.52 -46.66 -63.78
N ARG A 376 36.09 -45.90 -64.73
CA ARG A 376 37.53 -45.91 -65.04
C ARG A 376 38.27 -45.08 -63.98
N GLY A 377 39.21 -45.66 -63.23
CA GLY A 377 39.98 -44.92 -62.21
C GLY A 377 40.49 -45.71 -60.99
N GLY A 378 40.24 -47.01 -60.87
CA GLY A 378 40.80 -47.82 -59.77
C GLY A 378 39.97 -47.83 -58.47
N ASN A 379 38.77 -47.26 -58.47
CA ASN A 379 37.88 -47.19 -57.29
C ASN A 379 37.55 -48.57 -56.70
N LEU A 380 37.36 -49.63 -57.51
CA LEU A 380 37.10 -50.97 -56.98
C LEU A 380 38.27 -51.52 -56.15
N LEU A 381 39.51 -51.19 -56.54
CA LEU A 381 40.70 -51.59 -55.79
C LEU A 381 40.82 -50.79 -54.49
N GLN A 382 40.42 -49.52 -54.49
CA GLN A 382 40.34 -48.70 -53.28
C GLN A 382 39.26 -49.21 -52.32
N GLU A 383 38.04 -49.51 -52.81
CA GLU A 383 36.98 -50.14 -52.03
C GLU A 383 37.42 -51.47 -51.40
N GLU A 384 38.14 -52.33 -52.16
CA GLU A 384 38.63 -53.62 -51.64
C GLU A 384 39.73 -53.45 -50.59
N LYS A 385 40.63 -52.48 -50.79
CA LYS A 385 41.67 -52.12 -49.80
C LYS A 385 41.03 -51.59 -48.52
N GLU A 386 40.03 -50.71 -48.64
CA GLU A 386 39.28 -50.17 -47.52
C GLU A 386 38.49 -51.26 -46.80
N ARG A 387 37.81 -52.15 -47.52
CA ARG A 387 37.11 -53.30 -46.93
C ARG A 387 38.05 -54.21 -46.16
N ASN A 388 39.21 -54.54 -46.71
CA ASN A 388 40.22 -55.35 -46.04
C ASN A 388 40.79 -54.65 -44.80
N LYS A 389 40.94 -53.32 -44.83
CA LYS A 389 41.36 -52.52 -43.67
C LYS A 389 40.29 -52.55 -42.57
N LEU A 390 39.03 -52.28 -42.92
CA LEU A 390 37.90 -52.28 -41.98
C LEU A 390 37.67 -53.67 -41.37
N SER A 391 37.76 -54.74 -42.17
CA SER A 391 37.60 -56.13 -41.70
C SER A 391 38.64 -56.54 -40.66
N LYS A 392 39.80 -55.88 -40.61
CA LYS A 392 40.85 -56.13 -39.60
C LYS A 392 40.76 -55.17 -38.42
N LEU A 393 40.28 -53.94 -38.66
CA LEU A 393 40.24 -52.87 -37.67
C LEU A 393 39.03 -53.01 -36.74
N ILE A 394 37.86 -53.36 -37.28
CA ILE A 394 36.61 -53.45 -36.51
C ILE A 394 36.69 -54.51 -35.39
N PRO A 395 37.12 -55.77 -35.64
CA PRO A 395 37.20 -56.77 -34.57
C PRO A 395 38.18 -56.41 -33.45
N LYS A 396 39.28 -55.71 -33.79
CA LYS A 396 40.23 -55.21 -32.78
C LYS A 396 39.60 -54.12 -31.92
N LEU A 397 38.91 -53.19 -32.57
CA LEU A 397 38.22 -52.11 -31.88
C LEU A 397 37.06 -52.62 -31.01
N GLU A 398 36.32 -53.65 -31.45
CA GLU A 398 35.29 -54.32 -30.65
C GLU A 398 35.90 -54.99 -29.40
N ALA A 399 37.02 -55.68 -29.55
CA ALA A 399 37.74 -56.27 -28.41
C ALA A 399 38.22 -55.20 -27.41
N ASP A 400 38.74 -54.07 -27.89
CA ASP A 400 39.15 -52.94 -27.05
C ASP A 400 37.96 -52.31 -26.31
N ILE A 401 36.80 -52.18 -26.97
CA ILE A 401 35.55 -51.69 -26.36
C ILE A 401 35.09 -52.64 -25.25
N PHE A 402 35.04 -53.96 -25.51
CA PHE A 402 34.60 -54.93 -24.51
C PHE A 402 35.54 -55.00 -23.30
N ALA A 403 36.85 -54.89 -23.51
CA ALA A 403 37.82 -54.83 -22.41
C ALA A 403 37.57 -53.61 -21.51
N LEU A 404 37.38 -52.43 -22.10
CA LEU A 404 37.10 -51.19 -21.36
C LEU A 404 35.72 -51.20 -20.69
N CYS A 405 34.72 -51.85 -21.28
CA CYS A 405 33.41 -52.04 -20.65
C CYS A 405 33.48 -52.93 -19.40
N GLU A 406 34.29 -53.99 -19.42
CA GLU A 406 34.56 -54.82 -18.24
C GLU A 406 35.35 -54.05 -17.16
N GLU A 407 36.36 -53.26 -17.55
CA GLU A 407 37.06 -52.36 -16.63
C GLU A 407 36.12 -51.34 -15.98
N TYR A 408 35.23 -50.72 -16.77
CA TYR A 408 34.20 -49.80 -16.27
C TYR A 408 33.30 -50.49 -15.25
N LYS A 409 32.84 -51.70 -15.55
CA LYS A 409 31.96 -52.48 -14.67
C LYS A 409 32.63 -52.82 -13.34
N ASN A 410 33.92 -53.16 -13.37
CA ASN A 410 34.71 -53.41 -12.17
C ASN A 410 34.89 -52.15 -11.31
N ASN A 411 35.10 -50.99 -11.95
CA ASN A 411 35.31 -49.72 -11.25
C ASN A 411 34.01 -49.10 -10.71
N ASN A 412 32.84 -49.44 -11.27
CA ASN A 412 31.55 -48.84 -10.93
C ASN A 412 30.58 -49.84 -10.25
N SER A 413 31.10 -50.65 -9.32
CA SER A 413 30.30 -51.55 -8.47
C SER A 413 29.37 -52.50 -9.25
N GLY A 414 29.78 -52.96 -10.44
CA GLY A 414 29.02 -53.87 -11.27
C GLY A 414 28.03 -53.20 -12.24
N ALA A 415 27.92 -51.87 -12.25
CA ALA A 415 27.09 -51.16 -13.22
C ALA A 415 27.67 -51.25 -14.64
N SER A 416 26.85 -51.65 -15.60
CA SER A 416 27.28 -51.73 -17.01
C SER A 416 27.30 -50.34 -17.65
N PHE A 417 28.31 -50.09 -18.49
CA PHE A 417 28.33 -48.88 -19.31
C PHE A 417 27.19 -48.94 -20.34
N THR A 418 26.47 -47.84 -20.52
CA THR A 418 25.36 -47.76 -21.47
C THR A 418 25.49 -46.55 -22.37
N THR A 419 25.17 -46.74 -23.64
CA THR A 419 25.04 -45.71 -24.66
C THR A 419 23.58 -45.63 -25.09
N PHE A 420 22.94 -44.49 -24.86
CA PHE A 420 21.51 -44.24 -25.10
C PHE A 420 20.61 -45.33 -24.50
N GLY A 421 20.99 -45.88 -23.34
CA GLY A 421 20.23 -46.91 -22.62
C GLY A 421 20.51 -48.36 -23.02
N GLN A 422 21.43 -48.61 -23.95
CA GLN A 422 21.85 -49.96 -24.36
C GLN A 422 23.34 -50.16 -24.10
N THR A 423 23.78 -51.37 -23.79
CA THR A 423 25.21 -51.62 -23.64
C THR A 423 25.90 -51.67 -25.01
N PRO A 424 27.18 -51.26 -25.13
CA PRO A 424 27.93 -51.38 -26.38
C PRO A 424 27.94 -52.81 -26.93
N GLU A 425 28.03 -53.83 -26.07
CA GLU A 425 28.00 -55.25 -26.43
C GLU A 425 26.70 -55.61 -27.15
N ALA A 426 25.57 -55.27 -26.55
CA ALA A 426 24.26 -55.57 -27.12
C ALA A 426 24.07 -54.83 -28.46
N THR A 427 24.53 -53.57 -28.54
CA THR A 427 24.44 -52.75 -29.75
C THR A 427 25.27 -53.35 -30.88
N ILE A 428 26.52 -53.72 -30.61
CA ILE A 428 27.44 -54.31 -31.59
C ILE A 428 26.89 -55.66 -32.07
N GLN A 429 26.42 -56.52 -31.15
CA GLN A 429 25.81 -57.79 -31.50
C GLN A 429 24.61 -57.61 -32.42
N TYR A 430 23.69 -56.71 -32.07
CA TYR A 430 22.53 -56.38 -32.91
C TYR A 430 22.94 -55.88 -34.31
N MET A 431 23.98 -55.06 -34.41
CA MET A 431 24.50 -54.58 -35.71
C MET A 431 24.99 -55.72 -36.60
N HIS A 432 25.73 -56.68 -36.04
CA HIS A 432 26.20 -57.88 -36.76
C HIS A 432 25.05 -58.79 -37.19
N GLU A 433 24.12 -59.09 -36.27
CA GLU A 433 22.93 -59.90 -36.56
C GLU A 433 22.09 -59.29 -37.68
N LYS A 434 21.85 -57.98 -37.63
CA LYS A 434 21.12 -57.25 -38.68
C LYS A 434 21.83 -57.33 -40.02
N ARG A 435 23.16 -57.17 -40.05
CA ARG A 435 23.96 -57.29 -41.28
C ARG A 435 23.88 -58.70 -41.87
N ASP A 436 23.91 -59.73 -41.04
CA ASP A 436 23.78 -61.12 -41.49
C ASP A 436 22.39 -61.43 -42.03
N ILE A 437 21.33 -60.93 -41.38
CA ILE A 437 19.96 -61.03 -41.88
C ILE A 437 19.83 -60.32 -43.24
N ASP A 438 20.30 -59.07 -43.35
CA ASP A 438 20.28 -58.31 -44.60
C ASP A 438 21.04 -59.04 -45.73
N ARG A 439 22.18 -59.66 -45.42
CA ARG A 439 22.95 -60.47 -46.38
C ARG A 439 22.16 -61.71 -46.82
N ARG A 440 21.53 -62.44 -45.88
CA ARG A 440 20.70 -63.61 -46.19
C ARG A 440 19.49 -63.22 -47.06
N MET A 441 18.82 -62.12 -46.74
CA MET A 441 17.69 -61.59 -47.51
C MET A 441 18.10 -61.16 -48.93
N LYS A 442 19.25 -60.52 -49.10
CA LYS A 442 19.79 -60.19 -50.43
C LYS A 442 20.14 -61.44 -51.25
N LEU A 443 20.68 -62.47 -50.60
CA LEU A 443 21.01 -63.74 -51.25
C LEU A 443 19.75 -64.52 -51.66
N SER A 444 18.71 -64.56 -50.81
CA SER A 444 17.44 -65.21 -51.13
C SER A 444 16.69 -64.48 -52.24
N ALA A 445 16.67 -63.13 -52.23
CA ALA A 445 16.09 -62.32 -53.32
C ALA A 445 16.79 -62.56 -54.66
N ARG A 446 18.14 -62.64 -54.67
CA ARG A 446 18.91 -63.00 -55.87
C ARG A 446 18.63 -64.43 -56.35
N LYS A 447 18.38 -65.37 -55.43
CA LYS A 447 18.01 -66.76 -55.77
C LYS A 447 16.61 -66.82 -56.42
N MET A 448 15.62 -66.15 -55.83
CA MET A 448 14.28 -66.04 -56.41
C MET A 448 14.27 -65.34 -57.77
N GLN A 449 15.06 -64.27 -57.95
CA GLN A 449 15.23 -63.63 -59.26
C GLN A 449 15.81 -64.58 -60.32
N ARG A 450 16.80 -65.42 -59.94
CA ARG A 450 17.37 -66.43 -60.85
C ARG A 450 16.37 -67.54 -61.20
N GLU A 451 15.50 -67.92 -60.27
CA GLU A 451 14.45 -68.92 -60.49
C GLU A 451 13.28 -68.38 -61.35
N LEU A 452 13.04 -67.06 -61.32
CA LEU A 452 12.05 -66.38 -62.17
C LEU A 452 12.53 -66.12 -63.62
N THR A 453 13.84 -66.24 -63.90
CA THR A 453 14.40 -66.22 -65.27
C THR A 453 15.07 -67.56 -65.62
N PRO A 454 14.29 -68.58 -66.04
CA PRO A 454 14.85 -69.81 -66.57
C PRO A 454 15.21 -69.62 -68.05
N GLY A 455 16.49 -69.35 -68.34
CA GLY A 455 16.97 -69.31 -69.73
C GLY A 455 18.46 -69.04 -69.85
N LEU A 456 19.18 -70.02 -70.43
CA LEU A 456 20.59 -70.02 -70.86
C LEU A 456 21.63 -70.43 -69.81
N SER A 457 21.72 -71.74 -69.59
CA SER A 457 22.96 -72.39 -69.18
C SER A 457 23.53 -73.25 -70.32
N SER A 458 24.85 -73.34 -70.36
CA SER A 458 25.69 -74.39 -70.96
C SER A 458 26.21 -74.18 -72.39
N THR A 459 27.51 -73.94 -72.50
CA THR A 459 28.33 -74.67 -73.49
C THR A 459 29.68 -75.02 -72.86
N LYS A 460 30.04 -76.29 -72.99
CA LYS A 460 31.23 -76.95 -72.43
C LYS A 460 32.34 -77.08 -73.49
N LEU A 461 33.60 -76.98 -73.02
CA LEU A 461 34.86 -77.62 -73.49
C LEU A 461 35.58 -77.08 -74.76
N PRO A 462 36.91 -77.38 -74.98
CA PRO A 462 37.78 -78.33 -74.27
C PRO A 462 39.21 -77.86 -73.86
N VAL A 463 39.84 -78.82 -73.17
CA VAL A 463 41.23 -78.99 -72.68
C VAL A 463 42.32 -78.86 -73.76
N SER A 464 43.49 -78.32 -73.41
CA SER A 464 44.75 -78.49 -74.13
C SER A 464 45.91 -78.66 -73.14
N CYS A 465 46.68 -79.72 -73.36
CA CYS A 465 47.80 -80.21 -72.57
C CYS A 465 49.12 -79.58 -73.03
N PHE A 466 50.04 -79.26 -72.11
CA PHE A 466 51.52 -79.16 -72.22
C PHE A 466 51.99 -78.32 -71.00
N GLY A 467 53.01 -78.63 -70.20
CA GLY A 467 53.89 -79.79 -70.07
C GLY A 467 54.51 -79.74 -68.65
N ALA A 468 55.07 -80.87 -68.22
CA ALA A 468 55.65 -81.06 -66.90
C ALA A 468 57.20 -80.93 -66.93
N SER A 469 57.79 -80.27 -65.92
CA SER A 469 59.14 -80.54 -65.41
C SER A 469 59.38 -79.75 -64.11
N THR A 470 59.38 -80.42 -62.96
CA THR A 470 60.54 -80.93 -62.19
C THR A 470 61.32 -79.88 -61.38
N SER A 471 61.23 -80.05 -60.06
CA SER A 471 62.36 -80.19 -59.12
C SER A 471 63.19 -78.98 -58.65
N LYS A 472 63.16 -78.83 -57.31
CA LYS A 472 64.28 -78.59 -56.35
C LYS A 472 64.76 -77.16 -56.05
N MET A 473 64.54 -76.79 -54.79
CA MET A 473 65.48 -76.31 -53.75
C MET A 473 66.73 -75.51 -54.17
N VAL A 474 66.86 -74.28 -53.65
CA VAL A 474 68.08 -73.66 -53.05
C VAL A 474 67.57 -72.52 -52.13
N VAL A 475 67.58 -72.64 -50.80
CA VAL A 475 68.64 -72.28 -49.81
C VAL A 475 69.01 -70.77 -49.79
N THR A 476 68.74 -70.15 -48.64
CA THR A 476 69.22 -68.84 -48.16
C THR A 476 70.76 -68.70 -48.19
N PRO A 477 71.31 -67.47 -48.10
CA PRO A 477 71.88 -67.13 -46.78
C PRO A 477 71.70 -65.67 -46.34
N THR A 478 71.53 -65.55 -45.02
CA THR A 478 71.88 -64.43 -44.15
C THR A 478 73.34 -63.97 -44.27
N ALA A 479 73.62 -62.67 -44.17
CA ALA A 479 74.80 -62.15 -43.45
C ALA A 479 74.69 -60.64 -43.12
N LYS A 480 74.99 -60.32 -41.86
CA LYS A 480 75.24 -58.98 -41.29
C LYS A 480 76.72 -58.60 -41.48
N ARG A 481 77.07 -57.32 -41.75
CA ARG A 481 77.99 -56.47 -40.93
C ARG A 481 78.47 -55.17 -41.61
N LYS A 482 78.23 -54.06 -40.89
CA LYS A 482 79.14 -52.97 -40.44
C LYS A 482 80.05 -52.17 -41.42
N LEU A 483 79.83 -50.84 -41.33
CA LEU A 483 80.74 -49.70 -41.06
C LEU A 483 81.67 -49.13 -42.14
N LEU A 484 81.56 -47.79 -42.33
CA LEU A 484 82.54 -46.68 -42.18
C LEU A 484 82.20 -45.60 -43.23
N ALA A 485 81.75 -44.40 -42.84
CA ALA A 485 82.49 -43.21 -42.36
C ALA A 485 82.54 -42.10 -43.44
N SER A 486 82.40 -40.87 -42.95
CA SER A 486 82.30 -39.57 -43.64
C SER A 486 83.58 -39.20 -44.44
N PRO A 487 83.58 -38.15 -45.29
CA PRO A 487 83.89 -36.82 -44.74
C PRO A 487 83.19 -35.61 -45.41
N ASN A 488 83.15 -34.51 -44.64
CA ASN A 488 82.92 -33.11 -45.04
C ASN A 488 84.04 -32.57 -45.96
N PRO A 489 83.84 -31.43 -46.65
CA PRO A 489 84.52 -30.22 -46.17
C PRO A 489 83.73 -28.89 -46.28
N THR A 490 84.37 -27.87 -45.73
CA THR A 490 83.96 -26.53 -45.27
C THR A 490 84.16 -25.39 -46.29
N LYS A 491 83.52 -24.22 -46.02
CA LYS A 491 84.03 -22.80 -45.96
C LYS A 491 82.98 -21.81 -46.52
N LYS A 492 82.33 -20.96 -45.73
CA LYS A 492 82.70 -19.64 -45.15
C LYS A 492 83.12 -18.55 -46.17
N LEU A 493 82.35 -17.45 -46.23
CA LEU A 493 82.86 -16.06 -46.30
C LEU A 493 81.79 -15.04 -45.85
N LYS A 494 82.24 -14.06 -45.06
CA LYS A 494 81.54 -12.89 -44.47
C LYS A 494 81.42 -11.75 -45.48
N ASN A 495 80.49 -10.81 -45.26
CA ASN A 495 80.84 -9.40 -45.03
C ASN A 495 79.69 -8.55 -44.44
N GLU A 496 80.09 -7.41 -43.90
CA GLU A 496 79.51 -6.60 -42.84
C GLU A 496 78.79 -5.31 -43.32
N VAL A 497 77.89 -4.81 -42.45
CA VAL A 497 77.66 -3.40 -42.02
C VAL A 497 76.96 -2.41 -42.99
N GLN A 498 75.82 -1.84 -42.54
CA GLN A 498 75.70 -0.41 -42.18
C GLN A 498 74.39 -0.02 -41.46
N LYS A 499 74.57 0.69 -40.33
CA LYS A 499 73.86 1.88 -39.81
C LYS A 499 72.43 1.81 -39.22
N ASN A 500 72.41 1.98 -37.89
CA ASN A 500 71.45 2.69 -37.02
C ASN A 500 71.42 4.23 -37.33
N PRO A 501 70.67 5.15 -36.65
CA PRO A 501 69.79 5.02 -35.47
C PRO A 501 68.53 5.96 -35.42
N LYS A 502 67.84 5.92 -34.26
CA LYS A 502 67.04 6.95 -33.53
C LYS A 502 65.55 6.62 -33.42
N ALA A 503 64.83 6.97 -32.35
CA ALA A 503 65.14 7.35 -30.97
C ALA A 503 63.78 7.40 -30.23
N SER A 504 63.87 7.32 -28.91
CA SER A 504 62.87 7.51 -27.86
C SER A 504 61.87 8.65 -28.09
N GLU A 505 60.60 8.39 -27.75
CA GLU A 505 59.82 9.12 -26.75
C GLU A 505 58.98 8.10 -25.96
#